data_AF-A0A6P0XGK1-F1
#
_entry.id   AF-A0A6P0XGK1-F1
#
_cell.length_a   1.000
_cell.length_b   1.000
_cell.length_c   1.000
_cell.angle_alpha   90.00
_cell.angle_beta   90.00
_cell.angle_gamma   90.00
#
_symmetry.space_group_name_H-M   'P 1'
#
loop_
_entity.id
_entity.type
_entity.pdbx_description
1 polymer ?
#
loop_
_entity_poly.entity_id
_entity_poly.type
_entity_poly.pdbx_seq_one_letter_code
_entity_poly.pdbx_strand_id
1 'polypeptide(L)'
;MKKILIFLSNPTNSSQLRLGKEHNAIDDALKQSKKRDEFQVVSKLAVRVKDLRRTLLELEDNERAIVHFSGHGAGSDGLILEDDSGKIKLVSTEALAILFKQFQQQVECVILNACYSEQQAEAVHQHIDCVIGMNKVIGDVAAINFATAFYEALGAGKTYEKCFEFARGSLNLQVIPESETPKIRYRPQRNNSDIQEAKETKNPDNSSSPPVSQTMTFSGGNVQGPVGQAGRDLTQTANQSQSFANVSFSGSGNNFNAINSASGSVNIDQSQTQTFGENSESKIETVLAELEKLKQEIATTSSLSLIQKKQVEIPVEMLETELKKPQPDKGLIDEAVEALEKGLEGVEKLAGPVMKVATILAKVWV
;
A
#
# COMPACT_ATOMS: atom_id res chain seq x y z
N MET A 1 17.53 -7.18 21.82
CA MET A 1 16.73 -6.09 21.21
C MET A 1 15.96 -6.70 20.05
N LYS A 2 14.66 -6.43 19.90
CA LYS A 2 13.84 -6.95 18.80
C LYS A 2 13.88 -5.99 17.61
N LYS A 3 13.90 -6.51 16.38
CA LYS A 3 13.82 -5.68 15.17
C LYS A 3 12.36 -5.50 14.74
N ILE A 4 11.98 -4.29 14.35
CA ILE A 4 10.71 -3.99 13.68
C ILE A 4 11.06 -3.54 12.26
N LEU A 5 10.79 -4.41 11.30
CA LEU A 5 11.06 -4.18 9.88
C LEU A 5 9.81 -3.63 9.21
N ILE A 6 9.79 -2.34 8.88
CA ILE A 6 8.66 -1.67 8.23
C ILE A 6 8.95 -1.54 6.74
N PHE A 7 8.16 -2.21 5.91
CA PHE A 7 8.23 -2.21 4.46
C PHE A 7 7.05 -1.42 3.89
N LEU A 8 7.36 -0.34 3.16
CA LEU A 8 6.37 0.58 2.60
C LEU A 8 6.47 0.54 1.08
N SER A 9 5.42 0.07 0.42
CA SER A 9 5.34 -0.08 -1.03
C SER A 9 4.27 0.85 -1.62
N ASN A 10 4.68 1.80 -2.46
CA ASN A 10 3.76 2.75 -3.08
C ASN A 10 4.17 3.02 -4.54
N PRO A 11 3.94 2.04 -5.45
CA PRO A 11 4.33 2.18 -6.84
C PRO A 11 3.77 3.44 -7.51
N THR A 12 4.53 3.98 -8.45
CA THR A 12 4.20 5.23 -9.16
C THR A 12 2.97 5.11 -10.07
N ASN A 13 2.64 3.90 -10.52
CA ASN A 13 1.48 3.60 -11.35
C ASN A 13 0.34 2.91 -10.58
N SER A 14 0.25 3.13 -9.26
CA SER A 14 -0.92 2.80 -8.45
C SER A 14 -1.52 4.05 -7.81
N SER A 15 -2.71 3.92 -7.24
CA SER A 15 -3.27 4.95 -6.36
C SER A 15 -2.30 5.22 -5.20
N GLN A 16 -2.15 6.48 -4.82
CA GLN A 16 -1.12 6.89 -3.86
C GLN A 16 -1.63 6.73 -2.43
N LEU A 17 -0.90 5.94 -1.63
CA LEU A 17 -1.21 5.74 -0.22
C LEU A 17 -0.42 6.72 0.66
N ARG A 18 -1.01 7.12 1.79
CA ARG A 18 -0.34 8.02 2.76
C ARG A 18 0.59 7.26 3.72
N LEU A 19 1.45 6.39 3.17
CA LEU A 19 2.33 5.50 3.94
C LEU A 19 3.29 6.24 4.88
N GLY A 20 3.70 7.47 4.52
CA GLY A 20 4.51 8.31 5.40
C GLY A 20 3.79 8.70 6.69
N LYS A 21 2.46 8.88 6.66
CA LYS A 21 1.67 9.15 7.87
C LYS A 21 1.62 7.93 8.78
N GLU A 22 1.43 6.76 8.20
CA GLU A 22 1.48 5.50 8.95
C GLU A 22 2.84 5.31 9.61
N HIS A 23 3.92 5.46 8.82
CA HIS A 23 5.28 5.35 9.32
C HIS A 23 5.56 6.26 10.51
N ASN A 24 5.24 7.55 10.37
CA ASN A 24 5.46 8.53 11.43
C ASN A 24 4.64 8.21 12.68
N ALA A 25 3.38 7.77 12.51
CA ALA A 25 2.53 7.42 13.64
C ALA A 25 3.05 6.17 14.40
N ILE A 26 3.55 5.16 13.68
CA ILE A 26 4.20 3.99 14.29
C ILE A 26 5.47 4.39 15.04
N ASP A 27 6.31 5.22 14.43
CA ASP A 27 7.57 5.68 15.02
C ASP A 27 7.32 6.52 16.28
N ASP A 28 6.34 7.43 16.25
CA ASP A 28 5.93 8.24 17.40
C ASP A 28 5.38 7.36 18.53
N ALA A 29 4.53 6.38 18.23
CA ALA A 29 3.99 5.43 19.20
C ALA A 29 5.10 4.64 19.90
N LEU A 30 6.08 4.15 19.15
CA LEU A 30 7.21 3.39 19.70
C LEU A 30 8.12 4.27 20.54
N LYS A 31 8.45 5.48 20.08
CA LYS A 31 9.29 6.44 20.81
C LYS A 31 8.70 6.87 22.14
N GLN A 32 7.37 7.01 22.21
CA GLN A 32 6.66 7.38 23.44
C GLN A 32 6.44 6.20 24.40
N SER A 33 6.76 4.98 23.96
CA SER A 33 6.49 3.78 24.74
C SER A 33 7.48 3.55 25.89
N LYS A 34 7.01 2.83 26.92
CA LYS A 34 7.82 2.49 28.10
C LYS A 34 9.01 1.57 27.76
N LYS A 35 8.83 0.70 26.78
CA LYS A 35 9.83 -0.29 26.35
C LYS A 35 10.48 0.09 25.02
N ARG A 36 10.54 1.37 24.68
CA ARG A 36 11.13 1.86 23.40
C ARG A 36 12.55 1.32 23.17
N ASP A 37 13.35 1.17 24.24
CA ASP A 37 14.73 0.70 24.18
C ASP A 37 14.84 -0.83 23.93
N GLU A 38 13.72 -1.57 23.92
CA GLU A 38 13.68 -2.99 23.55
C GLU A 38 13.61 -3.20 22.03
N PHE A 39 13.32 -2.16 21.25
CA PHE A 39 13.06 -2.25 19.82
C PHE A 39 14.07 -1.46 18.98
N GLN A 40 14.46 -2.04 17.84
CA GLN A 40 15.16 -1.36 16.75
C GLN A 40 14.23 -1.28 15.55
N VAL A 41 13.85 -0.08 15.14
CA VAL A 41 13.00 0.13 13.96
C VAL A 41 13.88 0.30 12.73
N VAL A 42 13.64 -0.50 11.70
CA VAL A 42 14.28 -0.41 10.39
C VAL A 42 13.19 -0.24 9.34
N SER A 43 13.20 0.89 8.65
CA SER A 43 12.17 1.19 7.64
C SER A 43 12.76 1.22 6.24
N LYS A 44 12.03 0.64 5.29
CA LYS A 44 12.35 0.64 3.87
C LYS A 44 11.16 1.24 3.10
N LEU A 45 11.45 2.28 2.35
CA LEU A 45 10.52 2.90 1.40
C LEU A 45 10.73 2.27 0.01
N ALA A 46 9.74 2.44 -0.87
CA ALA A 46 9.81 1.99 -2.26
C ALA A 46 10.25 0.51 -2.38
N VAL A 47 9.60 -0.35 -1.60
CA VAL A 47 10.10 -1.71 -1.37
C VAL A 47 9.94 -2.58 -2.61
N ARG A 48 11.08 -3.06 -3.11
CA ARG A 48 11.13 -4.10 -4.15
C ARG A 48 11.37 -5.46 -3.53
N VAL A 49 11.15 -6.52 -4.32
CA VAL A 49 11.38 -7.92 -3.89
C VAL A 49 12.80 -8.13 -3.34
N LYS A 50 13.81 -7.51 -3.96
CA LYS A 50 15.20 -7.63 -3.51
C LYS A 50 15.46 -6.96 -2.17
N ASP A 51 14.76 -5.87 -1.87
CA ASP A 51 14.90 -5.13 -0.62
C ASP A 51 14.29 -5.94 0.54
N LEU A 52 13.14 -6.58 0.30
CA LEU A 52 12.52 -7.51 1.25
C LEU A 52 13.47 -8.68 1.55
N ARG A 53 13.97 -9.38 0.52
CA ARG A 53 14.89 -10.52 0.68
C ARG A 53 16.17 -10.12 1.42
N ARG A 54 16.79 -9.01 1.03
CA ARG A 54 18.06 -8.56 1.61
C ARG A 54 17.90 -8.17 3.08
N THR A 55 16.84 -7.43 3.41
CA THR A 55 16.59 -7.00 4.78
C THR A 55 16.32 -8.19 5.70
N LEU A 56 15.61 -9.23 5.22
CA LEU A 56 15.39 -10.45 6.00
C LEU A 56 16.68 -11.28 6.18
N LEU A 57 17.57 -11.31 5.17
CA LEU A 57 18.88 -11.99 5.27
C LEU A 57 19.86 -11.29 6.22
N GLU A 58 19.61 -10.03 6.58
CA GLU A 58 20.39 -9.28 7.57
C GLU A 58 19.94 -9.57 9.02
N LEU A 59 18.99 -10.50 9.22
CA LEU A 59 18.60 -10.99 10.54
C LEU A 59 19.59 -12.06 11.02
N GLU A 60 20.10 -11.89 12.23
CA GLU A 60 20.99 -12.87 12.88
C GLU A 60 20.18 -14.01 13.54
N ASP A 61 20.82 -15.15 13.79
CA ASP A 61 20.16 -16.35 14.33
C ASP A 61 19.54 -16.16 15.73
N ASN A 62 20.08 -15.22 16.52
CA ASN A 62 19.59 -14.88 17.85
C ASN A 62 18.60 -13.71 17.85
N GLU A 63 18.26 -13.16 16.68
CA GLU A 63 17.33 -12.05 16.56
C GLU A 63 15.88 -12.53 16.40
N ARG A 64 14.96 -11.69 16.90
CA ARG A 64 13.52 -11.84 16.73
C ARG A 64 12.99 -10.56 16.11
N ALA A 65 12.24 -10.71 15.02
CA ALA A 65 11.77 -9.62 14.19
C ALA A 65 10.25 -9.65 14.04
N ILE A 66 9.69 -8.44 14.02
CA ILE A 66 8.32 -8.15 13.61
C ILE A 66 8.42 -7.53 12.22
N VAL A 67 7.66 -8.05 11.26
CA VAL A 67 7.59 -7.51 9.91
C VAL A 67 6.26 -6.80 9.73
N HIS A 68 6.32 -5.55 9.31
CA HIS A 68 5.16 -4.73 8.98
C HIS A 68 5.23 -4.37 7.51
N PHE A 69 4.28 -4.86 6.73
CA PHE A 69 4.10 -4.42 5.35
C PHE A 69 2.93 -3.44 5.30
N SER A 70 3.12 -2.29 4.67
CA SER A 70 2.03 -1.41 4.28
C SER A 70 2.13 -1.06 2.79
N GLY A 71 1.01 -1.17 2.10
CA GLY A 71 0.93 -1.02 0.65
C GLY A 71 -0.35 -1.63 0.09
N HIS A 72 -0.37 -1.80 -1.23
CA HIS A 72 -1.53 -2.38 -1.91
C HIS A 72 -1.56 -3.91 -1.84
N GLY A 73 -2.78 -4.43 -1.74
CA GLY A 73 -3.07 -5.87 -1.88
C GLY A 73 -3.83 -6.13 -3.18
N ALA A 74 -3.66 -7.33 -3.72
CA ALA A 74 -4.30 -7.78 -4.96
C ALA A 74 -5.24 -8.99 -4.70
N GLY A 75 -5.90 -9.03 -3.55
CA GLY A 75 -6.79 -10.14 -3.20
C GLY A 75 -6.04 -11.46 -3.06
N SER A 76 -6.51 -12.50 -3.76
CA SER A 76 -5.86 -13.82 -3.78
C SER A 76 -4.48 -13.80 -4.43
N ASP A 77 -4.25 -12.83 -5.30
CA ASP A 77 -3.13 -12.85 -6.22
C ASP A 77 -1.83 -12.43 -5.54
N GLY A 78 -1.89 -11.70 -4.42
CA GLY A 78 -0.70 -11.33 -3.64
C GLY A 78 -0.67 -9.91 -3.10
N LEU A 79 0.55 -9.45 -2.85
CA LEU A 79 0.87 -8.06 -2.48
C LEU A 79 1.56 -7.34 -3.62
N ILE A 80 1.40 -6.02 -3.67
CA ILE A 80 2.00 -5.17 -4.68
C ILE A 80 3.26 -4.53 -4.10
N LEU A 81 4.41 -4.89 -4.67
CA LEU A 81 5.71 -4.29 -4.44
C LEU A 81 6.13 -3.42 -5.63
N GLU A 82 7.31 -2.83 -5.57
CA GLU A 82 7.91 -2.14 -6.71
C GLU A 82 8.84 -3.03 -7.53
N ASP A 83 8.92 -2.76 -8.83
CA ASP A 83 10.02 -3.19 -9.68
C ASP A 83 11.15 -2.16 -9.72
N ASP A 84 12.18 -2.40 -10.54
CA ASP A 84 13.32 -1.49 -10.66
C ASP A 84 12.99 -0.15 -11.35
N SER A 85 11.79 -0.03 -11.94
CA SER A 85 11.25 1.21 -12.50
C SER A 85 10.29 1.94 -11.55
N GLY A 86 10.10 1.44 -10.33
CA GLY A 86 9.14 1.99 -9.36
C GLY A 86 7.68 1.72 -9.74
N LYS A 87 7.43 0.70 -10.58
CA LYS A 87 6.09 0.29 -10.99
C LYS A 87 5.63 -0.95 -10.26
N ILE A 88 4.32 -1.23 -10.36
CA ILE A 88 3.66 -2.38 -9.75
C ILE A 88 4.39 -3.66 -10.13
N LYS A 89 4.83 -4.39 -9.10
CA LYS A 89 5.27 -5.77 -9.16
C LYS A 89 4.42 -6.60 -8.22
N LEU A 90 3.58 -7.47 -8.79
CA LEU A 90 2.84 -8.44 -8.01
C LEU A 90 3.79 -9.51 -7.43
N VAL A 91 3.65 -9.78 -6.14
CA VAL A 91 4.31 -10.87 -5.42
C VAL A 91 3.25 -11.80 -4.88
N SER A 92 3.23 -13.03 -5.40
CA SER A 92 2.16 -13.96 -5.10
C SER A 92 2.12 -14.42 -3.64
N THR A 93 0.93 -14.81 -3.19
CA THR A 93 0.69 -15.43 -1.88
C THR A 93 1.65 -16.59 -1.61
N GLU A 94 1.84 -17.46 -2.61
CA GLU A 94 2.74 -18.60 -2.48
C GLU A 94 4.21 -18.18 -2.40
N ALA A 95 4.63 -17.18 -3.17
CA ALA A 95 5.99 -16.66 -3.10
C ALA A 95 6.30 -16.06 -1.71
N LEU A 96 5.33 -15.34 -1.11
CA LEU A 96 5.44 -14.81 0.25
C LEU A 96 5.57 -15.93 1.28
N ALA A 97 4.72 -16.96 1.20
CA ALA A 97 4.80 -18.11 2.12
C ALA A 97 6.14 -18.84 2.02
N ILE A 98 6.63 -19.12 0.79
CA ILE A 98 7.94 -19.74 0.56
C ILE A 98 9.07 -18.90 1.14
N LEU A 99 9.00 -17.57 1.00
CA LEU A 99 9.98 -16.65 1.56
C LEU A 99 9.98 -16.70 3.09
N PHE A 100 8.84 -16.49 3.74
CA PHE A 100 8.74 -16.49 5.20
C PHE A 100 9.05 -17.85 5.83
N LYS A 101 8.84 -18.95 5.10
CA LYS A 101 9.29 -20.28 5.50
C LYS A 101 10.80 -20.35 5.77
N GLN A 102 11.62 -19.51 5.15
CA GLN A 102 13.07 -19.50 5.40
C GLN A 102 13.45 -18.80 6.72
N PHE A 103 12.54 -17.99 7.28
CA PHE A 103 12.83 -17.11 8.43
C PHE A 103 11.97 -17.44 9.66
N GLN A 104 11.51 -18.68 9.78
CA GLN A 104 10.64 -19.13 10.88
C GLN A 104 11.26 -18.97 12.27
N GLN A 105 12.59 -18.89 12.36
CA GLN A 105 13.30 -18.72 13.63
C GLN A 105 13.59 -17.25 13.93
N GLN A 106 13.53 -16.37 12.94
CA GLN A 106 13.88 -14.97 13.09
C GLN A 106 12.64 -14.09 13.11
N VAL A 107 11.59 -14.42 12.34
CA VAL A 107 10.34 -13.66 12.28
C VAL A 107 9.29 -14.31 13.18
N GLU A 108 8.79 -13.56 14.16
CA GLU A 108 7.78 -14.02 15.11
C GLU A 108 6.38 -13.44 14.84
N CYS A 109 6.30 -12.27 14.20
CA CYS A 109 5.04 -11.63 13.86
C CYS A 109 5.13 -10.94 12.49
N VAL A 110 4.09 -11.09 11.67
CA VAL A 110 3.93 -10.39 10.39
C VAL A 110 2.60 -9.63 10.39
N ILE A 111 2.62 -8.35 10.05
CA ILE A 111 1.43 -7.52 9.86
C ILE A 111 1.38 -7.13 8.39
N LEU A 112 0.35 -7.59 7.69
CA LEU A 112 0.07 -7.24 6.31
C LEU A 112 -1.04 -6.18 6.30
N ASN A 113 -0.65 -4.90 6.34
CA ASN A 113 -1.57 -3.77 6.28
C ASN A 113 -1.88 -3.42 4.80
N ALA A 114 -2.62 -4.32 4.16
CA ALA A 114 -2.99 -4.22 2.75
C ALA A 114 -4.37 -4.84 2.52
N CYS A 115 -5.17 -4.28 1.61
CA CYS A 115 -6.52 -4.78 1.31
C CYS A 115 -6.53 -6.27 0.97
N TYR A 116 -7.48 -7.02 1.54
CA TYR A 116 -7.67 -8.46 1.31
C TYR A 116 -6.44 -9.34 1.64
N SER A 117 -5.51 -8.83 2.44
CA SER A 117 -4.28 -9.55 2.81
C SER A 117 -4.46 -10.75 3.75
N GLU A 118 -5.69 -11.04 4.20
CA GLU A 118 -6.00 -12.25 4.98
C GLU A 118 -5.59 -13.53 4.23
N GLN A 119 -5.68 -13.55 2.90
CA GLN A 119 -5.25 -14.73 2.12
C GLN A 119 -3.75 -14.98 2.23
N GLN A 120 -2.95 -13.93 2.22
CA GLN A 120 -1.51 -14.02 2.45
C GLN A 120 -1.21 -14.36 3.90
N ALA A 121 -1.99 -13.82 4.85
CA ALA A 121 -1.87 -14.21 6.24
C ALA A 121 -2.11 -15.71 6.44
N GLU A 122 -3.12 -16.27 5.77
CA GLU A 122 -3.47 -17.71 5.81
C GLU A 122 -2.31 -18.61 5.36
N ALA A 123 -1.59 -18.20 4.32
CA ALA A 123 -0.44 -18.94 3.82
C ALA A 123 0.81 -18.76 4.69
N VAL A 124 1.05 -17.54 5.21
CA VAL A 124 2.27 -17.22 5.97
C VAL A 124 2.22 -17.77 7.40
N HIS A 125 1.04 -17.84 8.04
CA HIS A 125 0.94 -18.32 9.43
C HIS A 125 1.28 -19.80 9.58
N GLN A 126 1.24 -20.59 8.51
CA GLN A 126 1.75 -21.97 8.51
C GLN A 126 3.24 -22.06 8.92
N HIS A 127 3.95 -20.94 8.84
CA HIS A 127 5.39 -20.83 9.08
C HIS A 127 5.73 -19.84 10.20
N ILE A 128 4.98 -18.75 10.33
CA ILE A 128 5.23 -17.68 11.31
C ILE A 128 4.21 -17.73 12.45
N ASP A 129 4.70 -17.56 13.68
CA ASP A 129 3.91 -17.77 14.91
C ASP A 129 2.64 -16.91 14.97
N CYS A 130 2.70 -15.66 14.53
CA CYS A 130 1.57 -14.73 14.51
C CYS A 130 1.53 -13.94 13.19
N VAL A 131 0.39 -13.92 12.50
CA VAL A 131 0.20 -13.12 11.28
C VAL A 131 -1.11 -12.38 11.32
N ILE A 132 -1.09 -11.09 11.00
CA ILE A 132 -2.26 -10.24 10.89
C ILE A 132 -2.43 -9.83 9.42
N GLY A 133 -3.64 -9.98 8.88
CA GLY A 133 -4.01 -9.50 7.55
C GLY A 133 -5.40 -8.89 7.54
N MET A 134 -5.80 -8.30 6.42
CA MET A 134 -7.09 -7.62 6.26
C MET A 134 -8.02 -8.49 5.43
N ASN A 135 -9.23 -8.79 5.90
CA ASN A 135 -10.15 -9.66 5.17
C ASN A 135 -10.93 -8.95 4.03
N LYS A 136 -10.87 -7.62 4.01
CA LYS A 136 -11.52 -6.77 3.01
C LYS A 136 -10.69 -5.50 2.77
N VAL A 137 -11.24 -4.55 2.02
CA VAL A 137 -10.67 -3.20 1.89
C VAL A 137 -10.57 -2.55 3.26
N ILE A 138 -9.44 -1.86 3.51
CA ILE A 138 -9.23 -1.03 4.69
C ILE A 138 -8.88 0.39 4.23
N GLY A 139 -9.52 1.40 4.81
CA GLY A 139 -9.22 2.79 4.57
C GLY A 139 -7.96 3.25 5.30
N ASP A 140 -7.27 4.23 4.73
CA ASP A 140 -6.06 4.84 5.33
C ASP A 140 -6.21 5.18 6.81
N VAL A 141 -7.35 5.75 7.20
CA VAL A 141 -7.59 6.18 8.59
C VAL A 141 -7.63 4.98 9.53
N ALA A 142 -8.30 3.91 9.15
CA ALA A 142 -8.32 2.67 9.92
C ALA A 142 -6.95 2.00 9.96
N ALA A 143 -6.28 1.89 8.81
CA ALA A 143 -4.95 1.28 8.69
C ALA A 143 -3.93 1.96 9.60
N ILE A 144 -3.87 3.30 9.58
CA ILE A 144 -2.96 4.09 10.42
C ILE A 144 -3.30 3.93 11.91
N ASN A 145 -4.57 4.06 12.29
CA ASN A 145 -4.99 3.96 13.69
C ASN A 145 -4.77 2.55 14.25
N PHE A 146 -5.05 1.52 13.47
CA PHE A 146 -4.80 0.14 13.84
C PHE A 146 -3.31 -0.09 14.09
N ALA A 147 -2.44 0.30 13.15
CA ALA A 147 -1.01 0.14 13.30
C ALA A 147 -0.48 0.90 14.52
N THR A 148 -0.87 2.17 14.68
CA THR A 148 -0.46 3.02 15.81
C THR A 148 -0.81 2.35 17.15
N ALA A 149 -2.08 2.00 17.35
CA ALA A 149 -2.54 1.39 18.59
C ALA A 149 -1.91 0.00 18.85
N PHE A 150 -1.65 -0.77 17.79
CA PHE A 150 -0.94 -2.04 17.91
C PHE A 150 0.47 -1.83 18.49
N TYR A 151 1.23 -0.86 17.96
CA TYR A 151 2.58 -0.58 18.43
C TYR A 151 2.64 0.13 19.77
N GLU A 152 1.63 0.93 20.13
CA GLU A 152 1.48 1.46 21.50
C GLU A 152 1.35 0.31 22.52
N ALA A 153 0.46 -0.65 22.23
CA ALA A 153 0.27 -1.83 23.08
C ALA A 153 1.52 -2.70 23.14
N LEU A 154 2.21 -2.88 22.01
CA LEU A 154 3.47 -3.61 21.95
C LEU A 154 4.55 -2.93 22.81
N GLY A 155 4.71 -1.62 22.67
CA GLY A 155 5.63 -0.81 23.47
C GLY A 155 5.25 -0.73 24.97
N ALA A 156 4.01 -1.05 25.31
CA ALA A 156 3.56 -1.27 26.69
C ALA A 156 3.83 -2.71 27.20
N GLY A 157 4.44 -3.56 26.38
CA GLY A 157 4.84 -4.93 26.75
C GLY A 157 3.69 -5.94 26.69
N LYS A 158 2.67 -5.70 25.87
CA LYS A 158 1.55 -6.62 25.66
C LYS A 158 1.93 -7.76 24.70
N THR A 159 1.21 -8.86 24.80
CA THR A 159 1.30 -9.98 23.84
C THR A 159 0.65 -9.58 22.52
N TYR A 160 1.01 -10.26 21.42
CA TYR A 160 0.42 -9.96 20.09
C TYR A 160 -1.10 -10.00 20.08
N GLU A 161 -1.71 -10.98 20.76
CA GLU A 161 -3.16 -11.04 20.94
C GLU A 161 -3.72 -9.77 21.58
N LYS A 162 -3.08 -9.30 22.64
CA LYS A 162 -3.51 -8.10 23.35
C LYS A 162 -3.22 -6.83 22.55
N CYS A 163 -2.17 -6.79 21.75
CA CYS A 163 -1.92 -5.70 20.82
C CYS A 163 -3.01 -5.63 19.75
N PHE A 164 -3.36 -6.76 19.16
CA PHE A 164 -4.42 -6.88 18.15
C PHE A 164 -5.79 -6.43 18.71
N GLU A 165 -6.19 -6.96 19.87
CA GLU A 165 -7.46 -6.59 20.49
C GLU A 165 -7.50 -5.12 20.94
N PHE A 166 -6.37 -4.59 21.44
CA PHE A 166 -6.26 -3.16 21.77
C PHE A 166 -6.41 -2.28 20.53
N ALA A 167 -5.78 -2.65 19.42
CA ALA A 167 -5.88 -1.93 18.15
C ALA A 167 -7.30 -1.94 17.59
N ARG A 168 -8.00 -3.08 17.61
CA ARG A 168 -9.42 -3.18 17.24
C ARG A 168 -10.31 -2.33 18.15
N GLY A 169 -10.04 -2.36 19.45
CA GLY A 169 -10.72 -1.52 20.44
C GLY A 169 -10.53 -0.03 20.16
N SER A 170 -9.33 0.40 19.78
CA SER A 170 -9.05 1.79 19.41
C SER A 170 -9.87 2.27 18.22
N LEU A 171 -10.04 1.44 17.18
CA LEU A 171 -10.90 1.76 16.05
C LEU A 171 -12.36 1.97 16.48
N ASN A 172 -12.87 1.12 17.38
CA ASN A 172 -14.23 1.29 17.93
C ASN A 172 -14.38 2.57 18.76
N LEU A 173 -13.38 2.92 19.59
CA LEU A 173 -13.39 4.15 20.39
C LEU A 173 -13.41 5.42 19.52
N GLN A 174 -12.83 5.35 18.33
CA GLN A 174 -12.82 6.44 17.35
C GLN A 174 -13.99 6.38 16.37
N VAL A 175 -14.92 5.43 16.53
CA VAL A 175 -16.09 5.24 15.65
C VAL A 175 -15.67 4.99 14.18
N ILE A 176 -14.57 4.28 13.98
CA ILE A 176 -14.09 3.86 12.66
C ILE A 176 -14.69 2.47 12.35
N PRO A 177 -15.55 2.31 11.32
CA PRO A 177 -16.36 1.11 11.08
C PRO A 177 -15.57 -0.06 10.44
N GLU A 178 -14.30 -0.23 10.81
CA GLU A 178 -13.35 -1.15 10.20
C GLU A 178 -12.59 -1.99 11.25
N SER A 179 -13.04 -1.99 12.50
CA SER A 179 -12.48 -2.78 13.61
C SER A 179 -12.55 -4.30 13.40
N GLU A 180 -13.41 -4.76 12.49
CA GLU A 180 -13.53 -6.17 12.11
C GLU A 180 -12.68 -6.55 10.88
N THR A 181 -12.07 -5.57 10.21
CA THR A 181 -11.27 -5.80 9.00
C THR A 181 -9.96 -6.56 9.28
N PRO A 182 -9.17 -6.18 10.31
CA PRO A 182 -7.98 -6.94 10.67
C PRO A 182 -8.35 -8.31 11.24
N LYS A 183 -7.64 -9.35 10.81
CA LYS A 183 -7.75 -10.73 11.27
C LYS A 183 -6.39 -11.24 11.70
N ILE A 184 -6.32 -11.82 12.90
CA ILE A 184 -5.14 -12.47 13.43
C ILE A 184 -5.21 -13.99 13.20
N ARG A 185 -4.07 -14.57 12.87
CA ARG A 185 -3.86 -16.01 12.70
C ARG A 185 -2.62 -16.41 13.49
N TYR A 186 -2.70 -17.56 14.15
CA TYR A 186 -1.56 -18.16 14.83
C TYR A 186 -1.16 -19.42 14.11
N ARG A 187 0.15 -19.68 14.11
CA ARG A 187 0.68 -20.92 13.57
C ARG A 187 0.02 -22.12 14.25
N PRO A 188 -0.49 -23.10 13.48
CA PRO A 188 -0.96 -24.36 14.03
C PRO A 188 0.17 -25.00 14.85
N GLN A 189 -0.12 -25.42 16.08
CA GLN A 189 0.87 -26.11 16.92
C GLN A 189 1.46 -27.28 16.13
N ARG A 190 2.78 -27.35 15.98
CA ARG A 190 3.44 -28.53 15.44
C ARG A 190 3.04 -29.70 16.32
N ASN A 191 2.45 -30.75 15.73
CA ASN A 191 2.24 -31.99 16.46
C ASN A 191 3.58 -32.45 17.04
N ASN A 192 3.57 -32.85 18.32
CA ASN A 192 4.75 -33.23 19.11
C ASN A 192 5.54 -34.44 18.54
N SER A 193 5.08 -35.05 17.45
CA SER A 193 5.75 -36.16 16.75
C SER A 193 7.06 -35.73 16.08
N ASP A 194 7.14 -34.50 15.58
CA ASP A 194 8.29 -34.07 14.77
C ASP A 194 9.45 -33.52 15.64
N ILE A 195 9.21 -33.35 16.95
CA ILE A 195 10.19 -32.86 17.92
C ILE A 195 11.03 -34.01 18.51
N GLN A 196 10.58 -35.27 18.37
CA GLN A 196 11.36 -36.43 18.83
C GLN A 196 12.48 -36.80 17.86
N GLU A 197 12.30 -36.64 16.55
CA GLU A 197 13.33 -36.95 15.55
C GLU A 197 14.51 -35.96 15.57
N ALA A 198 14.28 -34.70 15.96
CA ALA A 198 15.33 -33.67 16.03
C ALA A 198 16.15 -33.69 17.34
N LYS A 199 15.74 -34.47 18.35
CA LYS A 199 16.43 -34.56 19.65
C LYS A 199 17.40 -35.74 19.76
N GLU A 200 17.37 -36.71 18.86
CA GLU A 200 18.27 -37.88 18.91
C GLU A 200 19.62 -37.70 18.19
N THR A 201 19.80 -36.65 17.38
CA THR A 201 21.06 -36.48 16.61
C THR A 201 22.13 -35.55 17.22
N LYS A 202 21.97 -35.05 18.46
CA LYS A 202 23.07 -34.30 19.10
C LYS A 202 23.19 -34.57 20.59
N ASN A 203 24.11 -35.48 20.93
CA ASN A 203 25.00 -35.26 22.06
C ASN A 203 26.46 -35.61 21.69
N PRO A 204 27.44 -34.92 22.28
CA PRO A 204 28.76 -34.67 21.70
C PRO A 204 29.84 -35.60 22.23
N ASP A 205 30.90 -35.80 21.47
CA ASP A 205 32.17 -36.27 22.03
C ASP A 205 33.38 -35.47 21.50
N ASN A 206 33.93 -34.72 22.44
CA ASN A 206 35.32 -34.31 22.71
C ASN A 206 36.43 -34.63 21.67
N SER A 207 37.17 -33.61 21.23
CA SER A 207 38.61 -33.45 21.54
C SER A 207 39.35 -32.46 20.62
N SER A 208 40.35 -31.81 21.24
CA SER A 208 41.57 -31.19 20.68
C SER A 208 41.60 -29.68 20.40
N SER A 209 42.65 -29.10 20.97
CA SER A 209 43.06 -27.71 21.15
C SER A 209 43.57 -27.03 19.87
N PRO A 210 43.88 -25.71 19.89
CA PRO A 210 43.93 -24.86 18.69
C PRO A 210 45.32 -24.81 18.05
N PRO A 211 45.46 -24.35 16.79
CA PRO A 211 46.69 -23.76 16.33
C PRO A 211 46.64 -22.23 16.34
N VAL A 212 47.82 -21.71 16.61
CA VAL A 212 48.26 -20.34 16.75
C VAL A 212 48.43 -19.65 15.39
N SER A 213 48.23 -18.33 15.40
CA SER A 213 48.70 -17.25 14.52
C SER A 213 49.32 -17.55 13.16
N GLN A 214 48.85 -16.84 12.12
CA GLN A 214 49.72 -16.19 11.15
C GLN A 214 49.23 -14.77 10.85
N THR A 215 50.03 -13.82 11.32
CA THR A 215 50.02 -12.40 10.94
C THR A 215 50.73 -12.29 9.59
N MET A 216 50.08 -11.69 8.59
CA MET A 216 50.74 -11.21 7.38
C MET A 216 50.77 -9.69 7.40
N THR A 217 51.97 -9.16 7.65
CA THR A 217 52.34 -7.75 7.49
C THR A 217 52.52 -7.48 6.00
N PHE A 218 51.91 -6.41 5.47
CA PHE A 218 52.38 -5.78 4.25
C PHE A 218 52.63 -4.30 4.53
N SER A 219 53.89 -3.91 4.32
CA SER A 219 54.42 -2.56 4.47
C SER A 219 54.33 -1.79 3.16
N GLY A 220 54.03 -0.50 3.25
CA GLY A 220 54.67 0.53 2.43
C GLY A 220 53.92 1.02 1.19
N GLY A 221 53.67 2.33 1.14
CA GLY A 221 53.30 3.02 -0.09
C GLY A 221 52.66 4.39 0.11
N ASN A 222 53.44 5.36 0.60
CA ASN A 222 53.07 6.77 0.70
C ASN A 222 53.44 7.47 -0.63
N VAL A 223 52.52 8.16 -1.31
CA VAL A 223 52.84 9.19 -2.33
C VAL A 223 51.81 10.32 -2.28
N GLN A 224 52.33 11.53 -2.43
CA GLN A 224 51.80 12.82 -2.04
C GLN A 224 51.60 13.70 -3.29
N GLY A 225 50.40 14.28 -3.45
CA GLY A 225 50.10 15.54 -4.16
C GLY A 225 50.10 15.56 -5.71
N PRO A 226 49.59 16.65 -6.35
CA PRO A 226 49.17 17.92 -5.77
C PRO A 226 47.79 18.47 -6.19
N VAL A 227 47.43 19.51 -5.44
CA VAL A 227 46.49 20.62 -5.59
C VAL A 227 46.23 21.13 -7.02
N GLY A 228 44.97 21.47 -7.31
CA GLY A 228 44.56 22.33 -8.43
C GLY A 228 43.21 23.01 -8.14
N GLN A 229 43.22 24.34 -8.06
CA GLN A 229 42.09 25.24 -7.78
C GLN A 229 41.34 25.69 -9.05
N ALA A 230 40.06 26.06 -8.82
CA ALA A 230 39.30 27.19 -9.41
C ALA A 230 38.56 27.04 -10.76
N GLY A 231 37.30 27.53 -10.73
CA GLY A 231 36.43 27.85 -11.87
C GLY A 231 34.99 27.43 -11.62
N ARG A 232 34.19 28.18 -10.84
CA ARG A 232 33.16 29.14 -11.32
C ARG A 232 32.26 28.57 -12.44
N ASP A 233 31.02 28.22 -12.09
CA ASP A 233 29.86 28.85 -12.76
C ASP A 233 28.60 28.81 -11.88
N LEU A 234 27.94 29.97 -11.81
CA LEU A 234 26.72 30.26 -11.06
C LEU A 234 25.61 30.44 -12.11
N THR A 235 24.82 29.41 -12.39
CA THR A 235 23.57 29.60 -13.15
C THR A 235 22.41 29.73 -12.17
N GLN A 236 22.18 30.98 -11.76
CA GLN A 236 21.04 31.41 -10.97
C GLN A 236 19.85 31.63 -11.92
N THR A 237 18.95 30.66 -12.03
CA THR A 237 17.70 30.82 -12.77
C THR A 237 16.74 31.67 -11.94
N ALA A 238 16.65 32.96 -12.27
CA ALA A 238 15.77 33.91 -11.62
C ALA A 238 14.30 33.63 -12.01
N ASN A 239 13.50 33.14 -11.06
CA ASN A 239 12.03 33.18 -11.16
C ASN A 239 11.58 34.61 -10.86
N GLN A 240 11.09 35.33 -11.88
CA GLN A 240 10.45 36.62 -11.71
C GLN A 240 9.00 36.40 -11.25
N SER A 241 8.70 36.78 -10.00
CA SER A 241 7.34 37.06 -9.56
C SER A 241 7.12 38.56 -9.58
N GLN A 242 6.08 39.03 -10.28
CA GLN A 242 5.56 40.39 -10.11
C GLN A 242 4.12 40.32 -9.63
N SER A 243 3.81 41.13 -8.62
CA SER A 243 2.49 41.26 -8.01
C SER A 243 1.90 42.64 -8.31
N PHE A 244 0.61 42.66 -8.64
CA PHE A 244 -0.21 43.87 -8.65
C PHE A 244 -1.46 43.61 -7.82
N ALA A 245 -1.76 44.51 -6.89
CA ALA A 245 -3.03 44.59 -6.15
C ALA A 245 -3.58 43.23 -5.64
N ASN A 246 -2.76 42.53 -4.85
CA ASN A 246 -3.18 41.45 -3.95
C ASN A 246 -3.60 40.10 -4.57
N VAL A 247 -3.15 39.77 -5.79
CA VAL A 247 -3.33 38.43 -6.38
C VAL A 247 -2.01 37.92 -6.96
N SER A 248 -1.61 36.70 -6.58
CA SER A 248 -0.41 36.01 -7.09
C SER A 248 -0.82 34.74 -7.83
N PHE A 249 -0.45 34.63 -9.10
CA PHE A 249 -0.59 33.40 -9.90
C PHE A 249 0.78 32.81 -10.18
N SER A 250 0.98 31.53 -9.83
CA SER A 250 2.20 30.77 -10.15
C SER A 250 1.84 29.56 -11.01
N GLY A 251 2.40 29.49 -12.22
CA GLY A 251 2.29 28.34 -13.13
C GLY A 251 3.05 28.60 -14.43
N SER A 252 3.77 27.60 -14.92
CA SER A 252 4.54 27.69 -16.17
C SER A 252 3.60 27.41 -17.35
N GLY A 253 3.28 28.42 -18.16
CA GLY A 253 2.44 28.25 -19.37
C GLY A 253 1.45 29.36 -19.73
N ASN A 254 1.47 30.52 -19.09
CA ASN A 254 0.52 31.59 -19.41
C ASN A 254 1.08 32.58 -20.44
N ASN A 255 0.52 32.58 -21.65
CA ASN A 255 0.87 33.52 -22.71
C ASN A 255 -0.10 34.72 -22.67
N PHE A 256 0.25 35.78 -21.93
CA PHE A 256 -0.54 37.01 -21.88
C PHE A 256 0.00 38.06 -22.86
N ASN A 257 -0.76 38.33 -23.92
CA ASN A 257 -0.58 39.52 -24.75
C ASN A 257 -1.38 40.68 -24.15
N ALA A 258 -0.67 41.70 -23.65
CA ALA A 258 -1.29 42.93 -23.18
C ALA A 258 -1.77 43.77 -24.38
N ILE A 259 -3.08 43.90 -24.57
CA ILE A 259 -3.65 44.91 -25.46
C ILE A 259 -3.84 46.19 -24.64
N ASN A 260 -2.94 47.15 -24.85
CA ASN A 260 -3.13 48.53 -24.39
C ASN A 260 -4.30 49.16 -25.16
N SER A 261 -5.37 49.55 -24.46
CA SER A 261 -6.29 50.58 -24.96
C SER A 261 -7.01 51.30 -23.82
N ALA A 262 -6.95 52.62 -23.93
CA ALA A 262 -7.57 53.70 -23.16
C ALA A 262 -8.94 53.41 -22.50
N SER A 263 -9.06 53.93 -21.28
CA SER A 263 -10.28 54.48 -20.64
C SER A 263 -11.63 54.04 -21.22
N GLY A 264 -12.18 52.95 -20.68
CA GLY A 264 -13.58 52.56 -20.85
C GLY A 264 -14.00 51.73 -19.65
N SER A 265 -15.06 52.15 -18.95
CA SER A 265 -15.69 51.40 -17.87
C SER A 265 -16.14 50.03 -18.39
N VAL A 266 -15.57 48.94 -17.87
CA VAL A 266 -16.02 47.58 -18.15
C VAL A 266 -17.28 47.33 -17.33
N ASN A 267 -18.42 47.26 -18.01
CA ASN A 267 -19.67 46.80 -17.44
C ASN A 267 -19.61 45.26 -17.41
N ILE A 268 -19.63 44.67 -16.20
CA ILE A 268 -19.69 43.21 -16.05
C ILE A 268 -21.17 42.83 -16.17
N ASP A 269 -21.56 42.39 -17.36
CA ASP A 269 -22.83 41.72 -17.59
C ASP A 269 -22.77 40.33 -16.92
N GLN A 270 -23.47 40.20 -15.80
CA GLN A 270 -23.57 38.98 -15.03
C GLN A 270 -24.72 38.09 -15.55
N SER A 271 -24.76 37.87 -16.87
CA SER A 271 -25.73 36.98 -17.51
C SER A 271 -25.07 36.00 -18.49
N GLN A 272 -24.18 35.17 -17.94
CA GLN A 272 -23.95 33.83 -18.47
C GLN A 272 -24.09 32.82 -17.33
N THR A 273 -25.32 32.57 -16.90
CA THR A 273 -25.68 31.24 -16.42
C THR A 273 -25.50 30.28 -17.60
N GLN A 274 -24.34 29.64 -17.68
CA GLN A 274 -24.23 28.41 -18.44
C GLN A 274 -25.26 27.43 -17.86
N THR A 275 -26.23 27.08 -18.67
CA THR A 275 -27.24 26.06 -18.42
C THR A 275 -26.57 24.69 -18.25
N PHE A 276 -26.09 24.40 -17.04
CA PHE A 276 -25.93 23.03 -16.54
C PHE A 276 -27.31 22.55 -16.09
N GLY A 277 -28.10 22.00 -17.00
CA GLY A 277 -29.42 21.52 -16.63
C GLY A 277 -30.23 21.15 -17.85
N GLU A 278 -30.16 19.87 -18.22
CA GLU A 278 -31.22 19.05 -18.84
C GLU A 278 -30.61 17.76 -19.46
N ASN A 279 -29.36 17.80 -19.92
CA ASN A 279 -28.74 16.65 -20.61
C ASN A 279 -27.93 15.69 -19.71
N SER A 280 -27.32 16.15 -18.61
CA SER A 280 -26.43 15.29 -17.80
C SER A 280 -27.20 14.38 -16.83
N GLU A 281 -28.27 14.86 -16.21
CA GLU A 281 -29.12 14.05 -15.33
C GLU A 281 -29.81 12.92 -16.10
N SER A 282 -30.34 13.21 -17.30
CA SER A 282 -30.93 12.20 -18.20
C SER A 282 -29.90 11.13 -18.64
N LYS A 283 -28.65 11.53 -18.88
CA LYS A 283 -27.56 10.60 -19.21
C LYS A 283 -27.18 9.73 -18.01
N ILE A 284 -27.08 10.29 -16.80
CA ILE A 284 -26.79 9.54 -15.58
C ILE A 284 -27.89 8.51 -15.29
N GLU A 285 -29.16 8.89 -15.44
CA GLU A 285 -30.30 7.98 -15.28
C GLU A 285 -30.25 6.84 -16.31
N THR A 286 -29.85 7.15 -17.54
CA THR A 286 -29.64 6.15 -18.60
C THR A 286 -28.49 5.19 -18.26
N VAL A 287 -27.38 5.67 -17.68
CA VAL A 287 -26.27 4.82 -17.23
C VAL A 287 -26.74 3.90 -16.10
N LEU A 288 -27.42 4.44 -15.10
CA LEU A 288 -27.90 3.66 -13.95
C LEU A 288 -28.87 2.54 -14.38
N ALA A 289 -29.76 2.83 -15.32
CA ALA A 289 -30.67 1.83 -15.88
C ALA A 289 -29.92 0.73 -16.66
N GLU A 290 -28.84 1.06 -17.35
CA GLU A 290 -28.03 0.08 -18.08
C GLU A 290 -27.12 -0.73 -17.14
N LEU A 291 -26.65 -0.12 -16.06
CA LEU A 291 -25.89 -0.80 -15.02
C LEU A 291 -26.72 -1.86 -14.28
N GLU A 292 -27.98 -1.56 -13.99
CA GLU A 292 -28.91 -2.54 -13.39
C GLU A 292 -29.19 -3.74 -14.31
N LYS A 293 -29.29 -3.51 -15.63
CA LYS A 293 -29.38 -4.63 -16.59
C LYS A 293 -28.12 -5.47 -16.59
N LEU A 294 -26.96 -4.84 -16.63
CA LEU A 294 -25.66 -5.53 -16.57
C LEU A 294 -25.55 -6.38 -15.30
N LYS A 295 -25.98 -5.86 -14.15
CA LYS A 295 -26.02 -6.59 -12.88
C LYS A 295 -26.91 -7.84 -12.94
N GLN A 296 -28.08 -7.75 -13.56
CA GLN A 296 -28.96 -8.90 -13.78
C GLN A 296 -28.35 -9.94 -14.72
N GLU A 297 -27.67 -9.50 -15.78
CA GLU A 297 -26.99 -10.40 -16.73
C GLU A 297 -25.79 -11.11 -16.08
N ILE A 298 -25.00 -10.40 -15.25
CA ILE A 298 -23.93 -10.98 -14.43
C ILE A 298 -24.50 -12.01 -13.45
N ALA A 299 -25.64 -11.72 -12.81
CA ALA A 299 -26.26 -12.65 -11.86
C ALA A 299 -26.76 -13.94 -12.55
N THR A 300 -27.35 -13.81 -13.74
CA THR A 300 -28.00 -14.92 -14.46
C THR A 300 -27.07 -15.72 -15.37
N THR A 301 -25.91 -15.18 -15.76
CA THR A 301 -24.98 -15.89 -16.63
C THR A 301 -24.39 -17.13 -15.95
N SER A 302 -24.30 -18.24 -16.68
CA SER A 302 -23.57 -19.44 -16.28
C SER A 302 -22.08 -19.39 -16.67
N SER A 303 -21.67 -18.37 -17.43
CA SER A 303 -20.28 -18.19 -17.89
C SER A 303 -19.35 -17.65 -16.80
N LEU A 304 -19.88 -17.24 -15.64
CA LEU A 304 -19.11 -16.75 -14.50
C LEU A 304 -19.30 -17.68 -13.29
N SER A 305 -18.19 -18.00 -12.63
CA SER A 305 -18.21 -18.64 -11.30
C SER A 305 -18.75 -17.69 -10.22
N LEU A 306 -19.14 -18.24 -9.07
CA LEU A 306 -19.60 -17.44 -7.93
C LEU A 306 -18.55 -16.42 -7.47
N ILE A 307 -17.26 -16.78 -7.53
CA ILE A 307 -16.16 -15.90 -7.14
C ILE A 307 -16.04 -14.74 -8.14
N GLN A 308 -16.07 -15.03 -9.43
CA GLN A 308 -15.99 -13.98 -10.46
C GLN A 308 -17.20 -13.04 -10.40
N LYS A 309 -18.40 -13.56 -10.12
CA LYS A 309 -19.60 -12.72 -9.88
C LYS A 309 -19.40 -11.76 -8.71
N LYS A 310 -18.78 -12.22 -7.62
CA LYS A 310 -18.46 -11.38 -6.46
C LYS A 310 -17.33 -10.37 -6.73
N GLN A 311 -16.38 -10.70 -7.60
CA GLN A 311 -15.30 -9.79 -8.00
C GLN A 311 -15.83 -8.60 -8.81
N VAL A 312 -16.79 -8.82 -9.70
CA VAL A 312 -17.39 -7.76 -10.55
C VAL A 312 -18.54 -7.00 -9.87
N GLU A 313 -19.08 -7.52 -8.77
CA GLU A 313 -20.11 -6.83 -7.98
C GLU A 313 -19.57 -5.54 -7.35
N ILE A 314 -18.30 -5.56 -6.90
CA ILE A 314 -17.63 -4.41 -6.27
C ILE A 314 -17.56 -3.19 -7.22
N PRO A 315 -17.00 -3.29 -8.45
CA PRO A 315 -16.98 -2.16 -9.36
C PRO A 315 -18.38 -1.72 -9.82
N VAL A 316 -19.35 -2.63 -9.93
CA VAL A 316 -20.75 -2.27 -10.21
C VAL A 316 -21.34 -1.42 -9.08
N GLU A 317 -21.20 -1.83 -7.82
CA GLU A 317 -21.68 -1.04 -6.68
C GLU A 317 -20.95 0.31 -6.56
N MET A 318 -19.66 0.35 -6.87
CA MET A 318 -18.89 1.59 -6.91
C MET A 318 -19.44 2.56 -7.95
N LEU A 319 -19.72 2.11 -9.17
CA LEU A 319 -20.35 2.93 -10.20
C LEU A 319 -21.74 3.42 -9.77
N GLU A 320 -22.57 2.54 -9.21
CA GLU A 320 -23.91 2.85 -8.71
C GLU A 320 -23.90 3.94 -7.64
N THR A 321 -22.95 3.85 -6.69
CA THR A 321 -22.84 4.79 -5.56
C THR A 321 -22.22 6.10 -5.97
N GLU A 322 -21.21 6.08 -6.83
CA GLU A 322 -20.53 7.29 -7.32
C GLU A 322 -21.45 8.13 -8.20
N LEU A 323 -22.16 7.50 -9.15
CA LEU A 323 -23.07 8.18 -10.08
C LEU A 323 -24.29 8.84 -9.41
N LYS A 324 -24.65 8.41 -8.20
CA LYS A 324 -25.75 9.00 -7.41
C LYS A 324 -25.31 10.20 -6.58
N LYS A 325 -24.01 10.53 -6.52
CA LYS A 325 -23.51 11.68 -5.76
C LYS A 325 -23.83 12.99 -6.50
N PRO A 326 -24.04 14.11 -5.76
CA PRO A 326 -24.23 15.44 -6.36
C PRO A 326 -23.05 15.90 -7.23
N GLN A 327 -21.84 15.42 -6.90
CA GLN A 327 -20.63 15.57 -7.70
C GLN A 327 -19.90 14.22 -7.73
N PRO A 328 -20.10 13.41 -8.77
CA PRO A 328 -19.41 12.12 -8.88
C PRO A 328 -17.91 12.32 -9.13
N ASP A 329 -17.07 11.47 -8.55
CA ASP A 329 -15.64 11.46 -8.83
C ASP A 329 -15.37 10.71 -10.14
N LYS A 330 -14.98 11.44 -11.19
CA LYS A 330 -14.67 10.87 -12.50
C LYS A 330 -13.52 9.86 -12.45
N GLY A 331 -12.52 10.07 -11.59
CA GLY A 331 -11.38 9.15 -11.47
C GLY A 331 -11.80 7.79 -10.89
N LEU A 332 -12.68 7.80 -9.88
CA LEU A 332 -13.25 6.58 -9.32
C LEU A 332 -14.19 5.87 -10.30
N ILE A 333 -14.94 6.63 -11.10
CA ILE A 333 -15.78 6.07 -12.17
C ILE A 333 -14.90 5.37 -13.22
N ASP A 334 -13.83 6.02 -13.68
CA ASP A 334 -12.93 5.46 -14.69
C ASP A 334 -12.22 4.18 -14.16
N GLU A 335 -11.76 4.19 -12.89
CA GLU A 335 -11.16 3.02 -12.23
C GLU A 335 -12.16 1.87 -12.08
N ALA A 336 -13.42 2.17 -11.72
CA ALA A 336 -14.46 1.17 -11.60
C ALA A 336 -14.87 0.58 -12.95
N VAL A 337 -14.89 1.38 -14.03
CA VAL A 337 -15.11 0.87 -15.40
C VAL A 337 -13.98 -0.06 -15.83
N GLU A 338 -12.72 0.32 -15.62
CA GLU A 338 -11.57 -0.51 -15.99
C GLU A 338 -11.56 -1.83 -15.21
N ALA A 339 -11.85 -1.79 -13.91
CA ALA A 339 -11.98 -2.99 -13.08
C ALA A 339 -13.12 -3.90 -13.54
N LEU A 340 -14.24 -3.32 -13.99
CA LEU A 340 -15.39 -4.05 -14.53
C LEU A 340 -15.06 -4.70 -15.88
N GLU A 341 -14.40 -3.98 -16.79
CA GLU A 341 -13.94 -4.51 -18.09
C GLU A 341 -12.99 -5.69 -17.90
N LYS A 342 -12.00 -5.53 -17.02
CA LYS A 342 -11.02 -6.58 -16.71
C LYS A 342 -11.66 -7.78 -16.03
N GLY A 343 -12.60 -7.55 -15.11
CA GLY A 343 -13.30 -8.62 -14.40
C GLY A 343 -14.26 -9.43 -15.28
N LEU A 344 -14.68 -8.86 -16.41
CA LEU A 344 -15.58 -9.48 -17.39
C LEU A 344 -14.87 -9.88 -18.70
N GLU A 345 -13.55 -9.75 -18.75
CA GLU A 345 -12.74 -10.08 -19.92
C GLU A 345 -12.90 -11.56 -20.29
N GLY A 346 -13.14 -11.83 -21.58
CA GLY A 346 -13.36 -13.18 -22.10
C GLY A 346 -14.79 -13.72 -21.94
N VAL A 347 -15.73 -12.96 -21.36
CA VAL A 347 -17.15 -13.33 -21.30
C VAL A 347 -17.92 -12.70 -22.45
N GLU A 348 -17.95 -13.41 -23.59
CA GLU A 348 -18.52 -12.92 -24.87
C GLU A 348 -19.95 -12.36 -24.74
N LYS A 349 -20.77 -12.96 -23.87
CA LYS A 349 -22.15 -12.51 -23.61
C LYS A 349 -22.26 -11.16 -22.89
N LEU A 350 -21.22 -10.75 -22.15
CA LEU A 350 -21.21 -9.52 -21.35
C LEU A 350 -20.38 -8.39 -21.99
N ALA A 351 -19.61 -8.68 -23.03
CA ALA A 351 -18.80 -7.66 -23.73
C ALA A 351 -19.62 -6.49 -24.30
N GLY A 352 -20.78 -6.78 -24.91
CA GLY A 352 -21.68 -5.75 -25.43
C GLY A 352 -22.28 -4.85 -24.35
N PRO A 353 -22.91 -5.42 -23.30
CA PRO A 353 -23.42 -4.69 -22.14
C PRO A 353 -22.39 -3.77 -21.47
N VAL A 354 -21.16 -4.27 -21.22
CA VAL A 354 -20.07 -3.49 -20.59
C VAL A 354 -19.66 -2.32 -21.48
N MET A 355 -19.44 -2.56 -22.77
CA MET A 355 -19.10 -1.50 -23.74
C MET A 355 -20.18 -0.41 -23.82
N LYS A 356 -21.45 -0.79 -23.66
CA LYS A 356 -22.57 0.15 -23.68
C LYS A 356 -22.55 1.06 -22.44
N VAL A 357 -22.29 0.52 -21.25
CA VAL A 357 -22.10 1.31 -20.02
C VAL A 357 -20.92 2.27 -20.17
N ALA A 358 -19.76 1.79 -20.60
CA ALA A 358 -18.56 2.62 -20.81
C ALA A 358 -18.79 3.75 -21.85
N THR A 359 -19.49 3.45 -22.94
CA THR A 359 -19.80 4.43 -24.00
C THR A 359 -20.72 5.55 -23.50
N ILE A 360 -21.69 5.23 -22.65
CA ILE A 360 -22.61 6.24 -22.10
C ILE A 360 -21.87 7.07 -21.05
N LEU A 361 -21.07 6.44 -20.18
CA LEU A 361 -20.24 7.12 -19.17
C LEU A 361 -19.27 8.13 -19.80
N ALA A 362 -18.62 7.77 -20.91
CA ALA A 362 -17.75 8.68 -21.64
C ALA A 362 -18.46 9.95 -22.14
N LYS A 363 -19.79 9.90 -22.34
CA LYS A 363 -20.62 11.03 -22.80
C LYS A 363 -21.26 11.82 -21.67
N VAL A 364 -21.16 11.38 -20.41
CA VAL A 364 -21.67 12.12 -19.24
C VAL A 364 -20.81 13.36 -18.96
N TRP A 365 -19.53 13.31 -19.31
CA TRP A 365 -18.50 14.31 -18.97
C TRP A 365 -17.97 15.10 -20.17
N VAL A 366 -18.64 14.99 -21.32
CA VAL A 366 -18.42 15.72 -22.58
C VAL A 366 -19.69 16.49 -22.90
#